data_AF-A0A2E4IHD2-F1
#
_entry.id   AF-A0A2E4IHD2-F1
#
_cell.length_a   1.000
_cell.length_b   1.000
_cell.length_c   1.000
_cell.angle_alpha   90.00
_cell.angle_beta   90.00
_cell.angle_gamma   90.00
#
_symmetry.space_group_name_H-M   'P 1'
#
loop_
_entity.id
_entity.type
_entity.pdbx_description
1 polymer ?
#
loop_
_entity_poly.entity_id
_entity_poly.type
_entity_poly.pdbx_seq_one_letter_code
_entity_poly.pdbx_strand_id
1 'polypeptide(L)'
;MEHRIVKNDDGVSPVIAVILMVAITVVLAAVLYVWAASFLEQGESAPIATFFVEESSSGVYHVEVIKVSKQEDLAGFSYFLKDDTGSTYVGGNGFGEIAMQIVGGEEHGIDTSYTGDDTQLASRSDNVSADDGSEYPVHFSDNDRDNKLSAGDQFMVYGMGNSANGPAADNWKLDIQFDASGDIIGTAKLL
;
A
#
# COMPACT_ATOMS: atom_id res chain seq x y z
N MET A 1 -35.23 8.96 -72.59
CA MET A 1 -34.33 9.90 -71.90
C MET A 1 -33.42 9.08 -71.03
N GLU A 2 -32.16 8.91 -71.44
CA GLU A 2 -31.19 8.06 -70.73
C GLU A 2 -30.33 8.93 -69.81
N HIS A 3 -30.31 8.62 -68.52
CA HIS A 3 -29.48 9.31 -67.53
C HIS A 3 -28.08 8.69 -67.54
N ARG A 4 -27.09 9.39 -68.09
CA ARG A 4 -25.68 9.02 -67.93
C ARG A 4 -25.20 9.44 -66.54
N ILE A 5 -24.79 8.46 -65.73
CA ILE A 5 -24.06 8.71 -64.49
C ILE A 5 -22.62 9.06 -64.87
N VAL A 6 -22.23 10.32 -64.71
CA VAL A 6 -20.83 10.76 -64.83
C VAL A 6 -20.15 10.40 -63.51
N LYS A 7 -19.16 9.51 -63.55
CA LYS A 7 -18.22 9.28 -62.43
C LYS A 7 -17.10 10.31 -62.54
N ASN A 8 -16.99 11.19 -61.56
CA ASN A 8 -15.78 11.99 -61.35
C ASN A 8 -14.75 11.10 -60.65
N ASP A 9 -13.61 10.89 -61.30
CA ASP A 9 -12.47 10.10 -60.80
C ASP A 9 -11.25 11.02 -60.60
N ASP A 10 -11.48 12.19 -60.01
CA ASP A 10 -10.40 13.09 -59.62
C ASP A 10 -9.69 12.52 -58.39
N GLY A 11 -8.52 11.92 -58.61
CA GLY A 11 -7.68 11.39 -57.54
C GLY A 11 -7.20 12.48 -56.58
N VAL A 12 -7.09 12.12 -55.29
CA VAL A 12 -6.55 13.01 -54.26
C VAL A 12 -5.12 13.42 -54.66
N SER A 13 -4.83 14.72 -54.68
CA SER A 13 -3.50 15.25 -55.00
C SER A 13 -2.43 14.61 -54.10
N PRO A 14 -1.24 14.24 -54.61
CA PRO A 14 -0.20 13.58 -53.83
C PRO A 14 0.16 14.31 -52.53
N VAL A 15 0.17 15.65 -52.55
CA VAL A 15 0.47 16.47 -51.37
C VAL A 15 -0.69 16.44 -50.37
N ILE A 16 -1.92 16.50 -50.85
CA ILE A 16 -3.12 16.45 -50.00
C ILE A 16 -3.24 15.08 -49.35
N ALA A 17 -2.92 14.01 -50.08
CA ALA A 17 -2.91 12.65 -49.56
C ALA A 17 -1.93 12.49 -48.39
N VAL A 18 -0.73 13.07 -48.50
CA VAL A 18 0.27 13.04 -47.42
C VAL A 18 -0.22 13.82 -46.19
N ILE A 19 -0.78 15.02 -46.37
CA ILE A 19 -1.28 15.83 -45.25
C ILE A 19 -2.40 15.09 -44.50
N LEU A 20 -3.33 14.47 -45.23
CA LEU A 20 -4.43 13.71 -44.63
C LEU A 20 -3.92 12.47 -43.89
N MET A 21 -2.94 11.77 -44.45
CA MET A 21 -2.31 10.61 -43.81
C MET A 21 -1.56 10.99 -42.52
N VAL A 22 -0.82 12.10 -42.54
CA VAL A 22 -0.14 12.59 -41.34
C VAL A 22 -1.16 13.06 -40.30
N ALA A 23 -2.22 13.76 -40.72
CA ALA A 23 -3.26 14.22 -39.80
C ALA A 23 -3.94 13.04 -39.07
N ILE A 24 -4.32 11.97 -39.78
CA ILE A 24 -4.97 10.82 -39.14
C ILE A 24 -4.02 10.04 -38.23
N THR A 25 -2.75 9.90 -38.60
CA THR A 25 -1.77 9.20 -37.76
C THR A 25 -1.48 9.93 -36.47
N VAL A 26 -1.38 11.27 -36.50
CA VAL A 26 -1.25 12.10 -35.29
C VAL A 26 -2.47 11.95 -34.39
N VAL A 27 -3.68 11.98 -34.96
CA VAL A 27 -4.92 11.80 -34.19
C VAL A 27 -4.98 10.40 -33.57
N LEU A 28 -4.68 9.35 -34.34
CA LEU A 28 -4.67 7.98 -33.82
C LEU A 28 -3.62 7.78 -32.72
N ALA A 29 -2.42 8.34 -32.89
CA ALA A 29 -1.37 8.29 -31.88
C ALA A 29 -1.79 9.02 -30.60
N ALA A 30 -2.43 10.18 -30.70
CA ALA A 30 -2.94 10.91 -29.53
C ALA A 30 -4.05 10.13 -28.80
N VAL A 31 -4.99 9.54 -29.54
CA VAL A 31 -6.06 8.71 -28.95
C VAL A 31 -5.49 7.47 -28.27
N LEU A 32 -4.53 6.79 -28.91
CA LEU A 32 -3.83 5.64 -28.32
C LEU A 32 -3.05 6.04 -27.08
N TYR A 33 -2.39 7.21 -27.07
CA TYR A 33 -1.67 7.70 -25.91
C TYR A 33 -2.61 7.93 -24.72
N VAL A 34 -3.74 8.61 -24.93
CA VAL A 34 -4.74 8.84 -23.87
C VAL A 34 -5.30 7.52 -23.35
N TRP A 35 -5.60 6.56 -24.24
CA TRP A 35 -6.11 5.25 -23.83
C TRP A 35 -5.06 4.42 -23.08
N ALA A 36 -3.81 4.43 -23.53
CA ALA A 36 -2.71 3.73 -22.87
C ALA A 36 -2.38 4.34 -21.51
N ALA A 37 -2.42 5.67 -21.38
CA ALA A 37 -2.25 6.36 -20.09
C ALA A 37 -3.34 5.92 -19.10
N SER A 38 -4.61 5.89 -19.50
CA SER A 38 -5.70 5.40 -18.64
C SER A 38 -5.63 3.91 -18.30
N PHE A 39 -4.95 3.11 -19.13
CA PHE A 39 -4.71 1.69 -18.84
C PHE A 39 -3.55 1.49 -17.86
N LEU A 40 -2.50 2.30 -17.98
CA LEU A 40 -1.39 2.31 -17.02
C LEU A 40 -1.79 2.87 -15.65
N GLU A 41 -2.81 3.71 -15.59
CA GLU A 41 -3.40 4.23 -14.34
C GLU A 41 -4.37 3.25 -13.67
N GLN A 42 -4.79 2.15 -14.32
CA GLN A 42 -5.49 1.06 -13.64
C GLN A 42 -4.47 0.22 -12.88
N GLY A 43 -4.02 0.74 -11.75
CA GLY A 43 -3.23 0.00 -10.76
C GLY A 43 -3.93 -1.30 -10.35
N GLU A 44 -3.14 -2.30 -9.94
CA GLU A 44 -3.70 -3.53 -9.39
C GLU A 44 -4.72 -3.21 -8.29
N SER A 45 -5.86 -3.89 -8.32
CA SER A 45 -6.86 -3.70 -7.26
C SER A 45 -6.22 -4.02 -5.91
N ALA A 46 -6.30 -3.06 -4.98
CA ALA A 46 -5.75 -3.22 -3.64
C ALA A 46 -6.36 -4.47 -2.96
N PRO A 47 -5.56 -5.21 -2.18
CA PRO A 47 -6.09 -6.27 -1.35
C PRO A 47 -7.08 -5.73 -0.31
N ILE A 48 -7.82 -6.63 0.33
CA ILE A 48 -8.71 -6.32 1.45
C ILE A 48 -8.31 -7.24 2.58
N ALA A 49 -8.01 -6.66 3.74
CA ALA A 49 -7.68 -7.39 4.95
C ALA A 49 -8.81 -7.27 5.99
N THR A 50 -9.02 -8.34 6.74
CA THR A 50 -9.90 -8.35 7.92
C THR A 50 -9.08 -8.67 9.15
N PHE A 51 -9.32 -7.93 10.22
CA PHE A 51 -8.60 -8.05 11.48
C PHE A 51 -9.52 -8.48 12.62
N PHE A 52 -8.94 -9.18 13.58
CA PHE A 52 -9.52 -9.41 14.90
C PHE A 52 -8.66 -8.69 15.94
N VAL A 53 -9.27 -8.03 16.92
CA VAL A 53 -8.57 -7.22 17.90
C VAL A 53 -8.93 -7.69 19.30
N GLU A 54 -7.91 -7.90 20.13
CA GLU A 54 -8.05 -8.24 21.55
C GLU A 54 -7.03 -7.45 22.38
N GLU A 55 -7.49 -6.77 23.43
CA GLU A 55 -6.59 -6.13 24.40
C GLU A 55 -6.14 -7.13 25.46
N SER A 56 -4.83 -7.21 25.68
CA SER A 56 -4.26 -7.95 26.80
C SER A 56 -4.33 -7.13 28.09
N SER A 57 -4.30 -7.81 29.25
CA SER A 57 -4.23 -7.14 30.56
C SER A 57 -2.93 -6.33 30.79
N SER A 58 -1.98 -6.41 29.86
CA SER A 58 -0.72 -5.66 29.90
C SER A 58 -0.80 -4.29 29.20
N GLY A 59 -1.94 -3.95 28.58
CA GLY A 59 -2.15 -2.70 27.84
C GLY A 59 -1.68 -2.77 26.38
N VAL A 60 -1.52 -3.97 25.83
CA VAL A 60 -1.16 -4.22 24.42
C VAL A 60 -2.36 -4.78 23.69
N TYR A 61 -2.72 -4.17 22.56
CA TYR A 61 -3.76 -4.65 21.65
C TYR A 61 -3.14 -5.60 20.62
N HIS A 62 -3.58 -6.85 20.60
CA HIS A 62 -3.21 -7.84 19.61
C HIS A 62 -4.20 -7.76 18.44
N VAL A 63 -3.69 -7.43 17.27
CA VAL A 63 -4.43 -7.33 16.01
C VAL A 63 -4.01 -8.49 15.11
N GLU A 64 -4.82 -9.53 15.05
CA GLU A 64 -4.59 -10.70 14.19
C GLU A 64 -5.18 -10.47 12.80
N VAL A 65 -4.39 -10.77 11.77
CA VAL A 65 -4.85 -10.78 10.38
C VAL A 65 -5.62 -12.07 10.14
N ILE A 66 -6.95 -11.98 9.98
CA ILE A 66 -7.81 -13.15 9.80
C ILE A 66 -7.83 -13.62 8.35
N LYS A 67 -7.81 -12.66 7.42
CA LYS A 67 -7.89 -12.93 5.99
C LYS A 67 -7.38 -11.76 5.18
N VAL A 68 -6.68 -12.06 4.09
CA VAL A 68 -6.33 -11.11 3.04
C VAL A 68 -6.88 -11.62 1.69
N SER A 69 -7.49 -10.76 0.88
CA SER A 69 -8.09 -11.16 -0.40
C SER A 69 -7.06 -11.52 -1.48
N LYS A 70 -5.86 -10.94 -1.40
CA LYS A 70 -4.70 -11.18 -2.26
C LYS A 70 -3.45 -10.98 -1.41
N GLN A 71 -2.55 -11.96 -1.38
CA GLN A 71 -1.29 -11.85 -0.63
C GLN A 71 -0.28 -11.05 -1.45
N GLU A 72 0.14 -9.91 -0.90
CA GLU A 72 1.19 -9.05 -1.44
C GLU A 72 2.38 -9.01 -0.48
N ASP A 73 3.53 -8.63 -1.02
CA ASP A 73 4.76 -8.47 -0.24
C ASP A 73 4.57 -7.41 0.86
N LEU A 74 5.12 -7.66 2.06
CA LEU A 74 5.04 -6.73 3.19
C LEU A 74 5.62 -5.36 2.86
N ALA A 75 6.59 -5.29 1.95
CA ALA A 75 7.22 -4.03 1.53
C ALA A 75 6.29 -3.12 0.70
N GLY A 76 5.10 -3.60 0.30
CA GLY A 76 4.08 -2.80 -0.36
C GLY A 76 3.02 -2.24 0.57
N PHE A 77 3.24 -2.30 1.90
CA PHE A 77 2.29 -1.84 2.89
C PHE A 77 2.91 -0.90 3.93
N SER A 78 2.20 0.20 4.14
CA SER A 78 2.39 1.12 5.25
C SER A 78 1.31 0.97 6.32
N TYR A 79 1.62 1.31 7.57
CA TYR A 79 0.65 1.40 8.65
C TYR A 79 0.55 2.81 9.21
N PHE A 80 -0.64 3.13 9.75
CA PHE A 80 -0.92 4.39 10.42
C PHE A 80 -1.62 4.13 11.74
N LEU A 81 -0.99 4.50 12.85
CA LEU A 81 -1.67 4.51 14.15
C LEU A 81 -2.42 5.83 14.31
N LYS A 82 -3.75 5.77 14.30
CA LYS A 82 -4.64 6.94 14.36
C LYS A 82 -5.33 7.06 15.70
N ASP A 83 -5.35 8.27 16.23
CA ASP A 83 -6.10 8.59 17.44
C ASP A 83 -7.62 8.60 17.21
N ASP A 84 -8.38 8.86 18.28
CA ASP A 84 -9.84 8.92 18.26
C ASP A 84 -10.39 10.07 17.39
N THR A 85 -9.58 11.08 17.10
CA THR A 85 -9.90 12.17 16.16
C THR A 85 -9.65 11.79 14.70
N GLY A 86 -8.93 10.69 14.47
CA GLY A 86 -8.50 10.23 13.15
C GLY A 86 -7.15 10.80 12.70
N SER A 87 -6.43 11.49 13.57
CA SER A 87 -5.09 12.02 13.30
C SER A 87 -4.06 10.92 13.52
N THR A 88 -3.08 10.83 12.63
CA THR A 88 -1.96 9.89 12.80
C THR A 88 -1.05 10.36 13.93
N TYR A 89 -0.72 9.44 14.84
CA TYR A 89 0.29 9.67 15.87
C TYR A 89 1.67 9.78 15.22
N VAL A 90 2.41 10.84 15.55
CA VAL A 90 3.71 11.17 14.94
C VAL A 90 4.88 11.16 15.94
N GLY A 91 4.67 10.66 17.17
CA GLY A 91 5.77 10.42 18.11
C GLY A 91 6.47 9.11 17.80
N GLY A 92 7.80 9.06 17.98
CA GLY A 92 8.61 7.89 17.63
C GLY A 92 8.35 7.40 16.21
N ASN A 93 8.13 6.09 16.06
CA ASN A 93 7.73 5.43 14.81
C ASN A 93 6.22 5.15 14.81
N GLY A 94 5.38 6.16 15.08
CA GLY A 94 3.92 6.06 15.07
C GLY A 94 3.27 5.78 13.69
N PHE A 95 4.07 5.82 12.63
CA PHE A 95 3.69 5.68 11.24
C PHE A 95 4.89 5.18 10.45
N GLY A 96 4.65 4.36 9.42
CA GLY A 96 5.68 4.00 8.46
C GLY A 96 5.44 2.65 7.79
N GLU A 97 6.52 2.05 7.34
CA GLU A 97 6.56 0.77 6.62
C GLU A 97 6.31 -0.42 7.56
N ILE A 98 5.69 -1.48 7.05
CA ILE A 98 5.54 -2.75 7.77
C ILE A 98 6.81 -3.59 7.66
N ALA A 99 7.25 -3.90 6.43
CA ALA A 99 8.48 -4.65 6.19
C ALA A 99 9.72 -3.88 6.66
N MET A 100 10.73 -4.62 7.12
CA MET A 100 12.07 -4.08 7.30
C MET A 100 12.69 -3.72 5.94
N GLN A 101 12.96 -2.44 5.73
CA GLN A 101 13.50 -1.94 4.47
C GLN A 101 14.30 -0.65 4.63
N ILE A 102 15.16 -0.35 3.65
CA ILE A 102 15.90 0.90 3.58
C ILE A 102 15.22 1.81 2.56
N VAL A 103 14.58 2.89 3.02
CA VAL A 103 13.91 3.88 2.17
C VAL A 103 14.65 5.20 2.30
N GLY A 104 15.05 5.79 1.16
CA GLY A 104 15.78 7.07 1.18
C GLY A 104 17.14 7.04 1.90
N GLY A 105 17.68 5.86 2.19
CA GLY A 105 18.92 5.68 2.96
C GLY A 105 18.71 5.58 4.48
N GLU A 106 17.48 5.56 4.95
CA GLU A 106 17.11 5.38 6.35
C GLU A 106 16.42 4.02 6.54
N GLU A 107 16.55 3.45 7.74
CA GLU A 107 15.92 2.17 8.09
C GLU A 107 14.45 2.40 8.47
N HIS A 108 13.57 1.61 7.88
CA HIS A 108 12.14 1.59 8.16
C HIS A 108 11.68 0.15 8.42
N GLY A 109 10.44 0.00 8.87
CA GLY A 109 9.84 -1.29 9.19
C GLY A 109 9.60 -1.48 10.66
N ILE A 110 8.64 -2.36 10.94
CA ILE A 110 8.23 -2.81 12.28
C ILE A 110 8.14 -4.35 12.37
N ASP A 111 8.49 -5.07 11.31
CA ASP A 111 8.56 -6.52 11.28
C ASP A 111 9.66 -7.08 12.20
N THR A 112 9.25 -7.66 13.32
CA THR A 112 10.12 -8.29 14.33
C THR A 112 10.54 -9.72 13.97
N SER A 113 10.00 -10.27 12.88
CA SER A 113 10.28 -11.61 12.39
C SER A 113 11.22 -11.62 11.18
N TYR A 114 11.89 -10.50 10.91
CA TYR A 114 12.84 -10.35 9.82
C TYR A 114 13.93 -11.43 9.86
N THR A 115 14.13 -12.10 8.71
CA THR A 115 15.15 -13.15 8.54
C THR A 115 16.11 -12.90 7.38
N GLY A 116 16.14 -11.67 6.87
CA GLY A 116 17.04 -11.30 5.78
C GLY A 116 18.50 -11.16 6.20
N ASP A 117 19.38 -11.07 5.21
CA ASP A 117 20.83 -11.04 5.40
C ASP A 117 21.39 -9.63 5.73
N ASP A 118 20.55 -8.59 5.70
CA ASP A 118 20.98 -7.23 5.98
C ASP A 118 21.13 -7.01 7.49
N THR A 119 22.37 -6.84 7.94
CA THR A 119 22.70 -6.68 9.37
C THR A 119 22.11 -5.41 9.98
N GLN A 120 21.91 -4.37 9.17
CA GLN A 120 21.36 -3.11 9.63
C GLN A 120 19.86 -3.29 9.92
N LEU A 121 19.13 -3.90 8.99
CA LEU A 121 17.71 -4.22 9.16
C LEU A 121 17.48 -5.26 10.27
N ALA A 122 18.37 -6.24 10.42
CA ALA A 122 18.33 -7.17 11.55
C ALA A 122 18.48 -6.44 12.89
N SER A 123 19.40 -5.48 12.98
CA SER A 123 19.58 -4.67 14.21
C SER A 123 18.34 -3.83 14.52
N ARG A 124 17.68 -3.27 13.49
CA ARG A 124 16.41 -2.56 13.67
C ARG A 124 15.31 -3.50 14.17
N SER A 125 15.15 -4.67 13.56
CA SER A 125 14.20 -5.69 14.01
C SER A 125 14.40 -6.06 15.47
N ASP A 126 15.65 -6.25 15.89
CA ASP A 126 15.98 -6.51 17.30
C ASP A 126 15.56 -5.33 18.20
N ASN A 127 15.82 -4.09 17.79
CA ASN A 127 15.41 -2.89 18.54
C ASN A 127 13.88 -2.76 18.66
N VAL A 128 13.14 -2.99 17.58
CA VAL A 128 11.66 -3.00 17.59
C VAL A 128 11.20 -4.09 18.55
N SER A 129 11.70 -5.32 18.42
CA SER A 129 11.30 -6.45 19.26
C SER A 129 11.56 -6.25 20.76
N ALA A 130 12.55 -5.43 21.10
CA ALA A 130 12.96 -5.14 22.46
C ALA A 130 12.26 -3.92 23.08
N ASP A 131 11.58 -3.09 22.28
CA ASP A 131 10.83 -1.94 22.75
C ASP A 131 9.51 -2.35 23.40
N ASP A 132 8.98 -1.49 24.26
CA ASP A 132 7.72 -1.67 24.97
C ASP A 132 6.62 -0.72 24.46
N GLY A 133 6.78 -0.21 23.24
CA GLY A 133 5.88 0.73 22.60
C GLY A 133 6.28 2.19 22.74
N SER A 134 7.31 2.49 23.51
CA SER A 134 7.75 3.87 23.79
C SER A 134 8.30 4.58 22.56
N GLU A 135 9.02 3.86 21.70
CA GLU A 135 9.60 4.37 20.45
C GLU A 135 8.94 3.73 19.23
N TYR A 136 8.56 2.45 19.33
CA TYR A 136 7.90 1.66 18.30
C TYR A 136 6.50 1.24 18.77
N PRO A 137 5.50 2.14 18.68
CA PRO A 137 4.18 1.88 19.25
C PRO A 137 3.39 0.76 18.55
N VAL A 138 3.86 0.31 17.38
CA VAL A 138 3.29 -0.82 16.64
C VAL A 138 4.41 -1.76 16.26
N HIS A 139 4.28 -3.04 16.60
CA HIS A 139 5.14 -4.11 16.13
C HIS A 139 4.37 -5.01 15.17
N PHE A 140 5.08 -5.65 14.25
CA PHE A 140 4.51 -6.67 13.36
C PHE A 140 5.28 -7.99 13.50
N SER A 141 4.58 -9.10 13.33
CA SER A 141 5.15 -10.45 13.27
C SER A 141 4.50 -11.22 12.13
N ASP A 142 5.33 -11.61 11.17
CA ASP A 142 5.01 -12.57 10.12
C ASP A 142 5.09 -13.99 10.72
N ASN A 143 3.94 -14.67 10.77
CA ASN A 143 3.83 -15.95 11.47
C ASN A 143 4.34 -17.13 10.61
N ASP A 144 4.23 -17.05 9.28
CA ASP A 144 4.67 -18.12 8.37
C ASP A 144 5.97 -17.80 7.62
N ARG A 145 6.51 -16.59 7.82
CA ARG A 145 7.79 -16.08 7.30
C ARG A 145 7.84 -16.08 5.78
N ASP A 146 6.70 -15.84 5.14
CA ASP A 146 6.61 -15.78 3.69
C ASP A 146 6.89 -14.36 3.13
N ASN A 147 7.14 -13.38 4.01
CA ASN A 147 7.32 -11.96 3.74
C ASN A 147 6.12 -11.32 3.04
N LYS A 148 4.92 -11.85 3.26
CA LYS A 148 3.67 -11.31 2.72
C LYS A 148 2.71 -10.99 3.85
N LEU A 149 1.80 -10.06 3.60
CA LEU A 149 0.66 -9.90 4.50
C LEU A 149 -0.30 -11.07 4.29
N SER A 150 -0.37 -11.94 5.28
CA SER A 150 -1.05 -13.23 5.21
C SER A 150 -1.93 -13.47 6.45
N ALA A 151 -2.66 -14.58 6.48
CA ALA A 151 -3.55 -14.88 7.59
C ALA A 151 -2.77 -15.54 8.73
N GLY A 152 -2.96 -15.04 9.95
CA GLY A 152 -2.21 -15.45 11.14
C GLY A 152 -1.08 -14.49 11.51
N ASP A 153 -0.74 -13.54 10.64
CA ASP A 153 0.15 -12.44 11.00
C ASP A 153 -0.46 -11.58 12.10
N GLN A 154 0.39 -10.92 12.87
CA GLN A 154 -0.05 -10.16 14.03
C GLN A 154 0.62 -8.79 14.10
N PHE A 155 -0.19 -7.76 14.35
CA PHE A 155 0.28 -6.50 14.87
C PHE A 155 0.08 -6.45 16.38
N MET A 156 1.07 -5.95 17.11
CA MET A 156 0.96 -5.61 18.52
C MET A 156 0.98 -4.09 18.62
N VAL A 157 -0.11 -3.50 19.06
CA VAL A 157 -0.24 -2.05 19.23
C VAL A 157 -0.16 -1.73 20.71
N TYR A 158 0.84 -0.95 21.10
CA TYR A 158 1.13 -0.69 22.50
C TYR A 158 0.36 0.53 23.00
N GLY A 159 -0.50 0.31 23.98
CA GLY A 159 -1.08 1.35 24.81
C GLY A 159 -0.29 1.52 26.10
N MET A 160 -0.99 1.90 27.17
CA MET A 160 -0.39 2.12 28.49
C MET A 160 -0.75 0.99 29.44
N GLY A 161 0.24 0.34 30.05
CA GLY A 161 0.00 -0.72 31.02
C GLY A 161 1.27 -1.13 31.78
N ASN A 162 1.21 -2.27 32.47
CA ASN A 162 2.29 -2.69 33.36
C ASN A 162 3.57 -3.10 32.60
N SER A 163 3.44 -3.44 31.32
CA SER A 163 4.54 -3.83 30.42
C SER A 163 4.42 -3.16 29.04
N ALA A 164 3.63 -2.10 28.94
CA ALA A 164 3.39 -1.34 27.72
C ALA A 164 3.51 0.15 28.04
N ASN A 165 4.36 0.86 27.30
CA ASN A 165 4.61 2.29 27.46
C ASN A 165 4.31 3.07 26.18
N GLY A 166 3.36 2.55 25.38
CA GLY A 166 2.95 3.14 24.13
C GLY A 166 1.79 4.13 24.25
N PRO A 167 1.49 4.86 23.17
CA PRO A 167 0.53 5.96 23.15
C PRO A 167 -0.92 5.52 22.91
N ALA A 168 -1.15 4.27 22.49
CA ALA A 168 -2.46 3.84 22.03
C ALA A 168 -3.49 3.79 23.16
N ALA A 169 -4.75 4.01 22.80
CA ALA A 169 -5.88 3.94 23.72
C ALA A 169 -7.13 3.44 23.00
N ASP A 170 -8.18 3.11 23.77
CA ASP A 170 -9.45 2.68 23.21
C ASP A 170 -9.98 3.68 22.18
N ASN A 171 -10.61 3.15 21.13
CA ASN A 171 -11.12 3.86 19.97
C ASN A 171 -10.09 4.42 19.00
N TRP A 172 -8.79 4.28 19.28
CA TRP A 172 -7.75 4.44 18.27
C TRP A 172 -7.89 3.37 17.19
N LYS A 173 -7.18 3.56 16.09
CA LYS A 173 -7.25 2.69 14.91
C LYS A 173 -5.86 2.41 14.38
N LEU A 174 -5.65 1.18 13.94
CA LEU A 174 -4.52 0.82 13.08
C LEU A 174 -5.05 0.68 11.65
N ASP A 175 -4.66 1.59 10.78
CA ASP A 175 -4.96 1.52 9.34
C ASP A 175 -3.78 0.89 8.60
N ILE A 176 -4.07 -0.06 7.72
CA ILE A 176 -3.08 -0.65 6.80
C ILE A 176 -3.37 -0.14 5.39
N GLN A 177 -2.38 0.49 4.77
CA GLN A 177 -2.44 1.06 3.43
C GLN A 177 -1.65 0.21 2.45
N PHE A 178 -2.19 0.01 1.26
CA PHE A 178 -1.43 -0.56 0.13
C PHE A 178 -0.79 0.57 -0.67
N ASP A 179 0.54 0.61 -0.71
CA ASP A 179 1.29 1.78 -1.17
C ASP A 179 1.09 2.06 -2.67
N ALA A 180 0.93 0.99 -3.47
CA ALA A 180 0.79 1.11 -4.92
C ALA A 180 -0.49 1.86 -5.34
N SER A 181 -1.57 1.79 -4.56
CA SER A 181 -2.82 2.51 -4.83
C SER A 181 -3.12 3.64 -3.83
N GLY A 182 -2.51 3.60 -2.64
CA GLY A 182 -2.82 4.50 -1.52
C GLY A 182 -4.12 4.13 -0.77
N ASP A 183 -4.76 3.01 -1.11
CA ASP A 183 -6.00 2.59 -0.47
C ASP A 183 -5.76 1.99 0.92
N ILE A 184 -6.64 2.29 1.87
CA ILE A 184 -6.69 1.57 3.15
C ILE A 184 -7.35 0.21 2.92
N ILE A 185 -6.56 -0.86 3.03
CA ILE A 185 -7.00 -2.23 2.78
C ILE A 185 -7.73 -2.83 3.98
N GLY A 186 -7.57 -2.22 5.15
CA GLY A 186 -8.35 -2.53 6.33
C GLY A 186 -8.00 -1.61 7.50
N THR A 187 -8.92 -1.56 8.46
CA THR A 187 -8.80 -0.79 9.69
C THR A 187 -9.11 -1.70 10.88
N ALA A 188 -8.18 -1.80 11.81
CA ALA A 188 -8.40 -2.44 13.11
C ALA A 188 -8.75 -1.36 14.13
N LYS A 189 -9.96 -1.42 14.70
CA LYS A 189 -10.36 -0.51 15.79
C LYS A 189 -9.92 -1.13 17.12
N LEU A 190 -9.18 -0.37 17.92
CA LEU A 190 -8.75 -0.75 19.26
C LEU A 190 -9.94 -0.56 20.22
N LEU A 191 -10.22 -1.58 21.02
CA LEU A 191 -11.43 -1.70 21.86
C LEU A 191 -11.11 -2.25 23.24
#